data_AF-A0A853BUM5-F1
#
_entry.id   AF-A0A853BUM5-F1
#
_cell.length_a   1.000
_cell.length_b   1.000
_cell.length_c   1.000
_cell.angle_alpha   90.00
_cell.angle_beta   90.00
_cell.angle_gamma   90.00
#
_symmetry.space_group_name_H-M   'P 1'
#
loop_
_entity.id
_entity.type
_entity.pdbx_description
1 polymer ?
#
loop_
_entity_poly.entity_id
_entity_poly.type
_entity_poly.pdbx_seq_one_letter_code
_entity_poly.pdbx_strand_id
1 'polypeptide(L)' 'MAEALATLRAAAAADPDSYEPHFWLAFGLKRLGDAEGAEEAIALAERLSGEELRSALEPPPPGWSGGAPPA' A
#
# COMPACT_ATOMS: atom_id res chain seq x y z
N MET A 1 8.48 13.21 12.98
CA MET A 1 7.19 12.66 12.50
C MET A 1 6.78 13.21 11.15
N ALA A 2 6.95 14.51 10.87
CA ALA A 2 6.68 15.06 9.53
C ALA A 2 7.52 14.40 8.40
N GLU A 3 8.79 14.09 8.67
CA GLU A 3 9.67 13.42 7.70
C GLU A 3 9.20 12.00 7.33
N ALA A 4 8.68 11.24 8.30
CA ALA A 4 8.14 9.90 8.04
C ALA A 4 6.92 9.95 7.09
N LEU A 5 6.03 10.94 7.26
CA LEU A 5 4.90 11.12 6.34
C LEU A 5 5.36 11.48 4.92
N ALA A 6 6.41 12.30 4.79
CA ALA A 6 6.95 12.67 3.47
C ALA A 6 7.53 11.44 2.75
N THR A 7 8.31 10.61 3.45
CA THR A 7 8.86 9.36 2.91
C THR A 7 7.74 8.39 2.50
N LEU A 8 6.71 8.25 3.34
CA LEU A 8 5.60 7.34 3.03
C LEU A 8 4.74 7.82 1.87
N ARG A 9 4.55 9.14 1.70
CA ARG A 9 3.90 9.70 0.51
C ARG A 9 4.73 9.46 -0.76
N ALA A 10 6.05 9.56 -0.67
CA ALA A 10 6.93 9.23 -1.78
C ALA A 10 6.87 7.73 -2.11
N ALA A 11 6.80 6.86 -1.10
CA ALA A 11 6.62 5.42 -1.28
C ALA A 11 5.27 5.09 -1.95
N ALA A 12 4.18 5.70 -1.49
CA ALA A 12 2.85 5.55 -2.11
C ALA A 12 2.81 6.08 -3.57
N ALA A 13 3.65 7.06 -3.90
CA ALA A 13 3.76 7.56 -5.27
C ALA A 13 4.63 6.65 -6.16
N ALA A 14 5.61 5.95 -5.57
CA ALA A 14 6.47 5.01 -6.28
C ALA A 14 5.77 3.69 -6.55
N ASP A 15 4.96 3.22 -5.60
CA ASP A 15 4.14 2.02 -5.72
C ASP A 15 2.70 2.33 -5.24
N PRO A 16 1.82 2.78 -6.16
CA PRO A 16 0.43 3.12 -5.83
C PRO A 16 -0.45 1.92 -5.47
N ASP A 17 -0.03 0.70 -5.84
CA ASP A 17 -0.81 -0.51 -5.64
C ASP A 17 -0.46 -1.20 -4.31
N SER A 18 0.65 -0.80 -3.67
CA SER A 18 1.04 -1.30 -2.35
C SER A 18 0.20 -0.69 -1.23
N TYR A 19 -0.37 -1.54 -0.38
CA TYR A 19 -1.13 -1.09 0.80
C TYR A 19 -0.22 -0.57 1.93
N GLU A 20 1.04 -0.99 1.97
CA GLU A 20 1.95 -0.79 3.10
C GLU A 20 2.24 0.70 3.38
N PRO A 21 2.56 1.54 2.37
CA PRO A 21 2.73 2.98 2.57
C PRO A 21 1.48 3.66 3.14
N HIS A 22 0.30 3.24 2.71
CA HIS A 22 -0.98 3.77 3.17
C HIS A 22 -1.29 3.39 4.63
N PHE A 23 -0.97 2.16 5.02
CA PHE A 23 -1.08 1.72 6.42
C PHE A 23 -0.19 2.54 7.35
N TRP A 24 1.07 2.75 6.96
CA TRP A 24 2.01 3.53 7.76
C TRP A 24 1.66 5.03 7.78
N LEU A 25 1.07 5.57 6.69
CA LEU A 25 0.52 6.93 6.67
C LEU A 25 -0.60 7.07 7.69
N ALA A 26 -1.55 6.15 7.70
CA ALA A 26 -2.65 6.14 8.68
C ALA A 26 -2.12 6.14 10.12
N PHE A 27 -1.13 5.28 10.39
CA PHE A 27 -0.49 5.21 11.71
C PHE A 27 0.22 6.53 12.07
N GLY A 28 0.94 7.13 11.12
CA GLY A 28 1.61 8.42 11.30
C GLY A 28 0.64 9.58 11.56
N LEU A 29 -0.45 9.66 10.78
CA LEU A 29 -1.49 10.69 10.87
C LEU A 29 -2.24 10.59 12.20
N LYS A 30 -2.60 9.37 12.64
CA LYS A 30 -3.22 9.13 13.95
C LYS A 30 -2.34 9.59 15.12
N ARG A 31 -1.02 9.41 15.00
CA ARG A 31 -0.06 9.89 16.02
C ARG A 31 0.09 11.42 16.05
N LEU A 32 -0.23 12.09 14.95
CA LEU A 32 -0.21 13.55 14.84
C LEU A 32 -1.56 14.19 15.19
N GLY A 33 -2.60 13.38 15.45
CA GLY A 33 -3.94 13.84 15.77
C GLY A 33 -4.81 14.13 14.54
N ASP A 34 -4.32 13.85 13.34
CA ASP A 34 -5.09 13.94 12.10
C ASP A 34 -5.90 12.66 11.90
N ALA A 35 -7.06 12.61 12.55
CA ALA A 35 -7.94 11.44 12.53
C ALA A 35 -8.59 11.25 11.15
N GLU A 36 -9.00 12.34 10.49
CA GLU A 36 -9.63 12.31 9.18
C GLU A 36 -8.67 11.75 8.12
N GLY A 37 -7.45 12.29 8.05
CA GLY A 37 -6.43 11.76 7.14
C GLY A 37 -6.02 10.32 7.46
N ALA A 38 -6.06 9.92 8.74
CA ALA A 38 -5.78 8.54 9.12
C ALA A 38 -6.87 7.56 8.68
N GLU A 39 -8.15 7.97 8.75
CA GLU A 39 -9.29 7.16 8.29
C GLU A 39 -9.26 6.96 6.77
N GLU A 40 -8.95 8.01 6.02
CA GLU A 40 -8.79 7.90 4.56
C GLU A 40 -7.64 6.95 4.19
N ALA A 41 -6.49 7.10 4.84
CA ALA A 41 -5.31 6.29 4.55
C ALA A 41 -5.50 4.82 4.93
N ILE A 42 -6.19 4.52 6.05
CA ILE A 42 -6.43 3.13 6.44
C ILE A 42 -7.46 2.46 5.54
N ALA A 43 -8.52 3.17 5.14
CA ALA A 43 -9.53 2.63 4.21
C ALA A 43 -8.91 2.26 2.86
N LEU A 44 -7.96 3.08 2.37
CA LEU A 44 -7.23 2.77 1.15
C LEU A 44 -6.30 1.56 1.33
N ALA A 45 -5.57 1.48 2.45
CA ALA A 45 -4.72 0.33 2.75
C ALA A 45 -5.52 -0.98 2.82
N GLU A 46 -6.68 -0.98 3.48
CA GLU A 46 -7.54 -2.16 3.55
C GLU A 46 -7.99 -2.62 2.16
N ARG A 47 -8.40 -1.68 1.31
CA ARG A 47 -8.80 -1.98 -0.07
C ARG A 47 -7.64 -2.58 -0.87
N LEU A 48 -6.49 -1.94 -0.86
CA LEU A 48 -5.31 -2.38 -1.61
C LEU A 48 -4.80 -3.73 -1.11
N SER A 49 -4.84 -3.99 0.20
CA SER A 49 -4.44 -5.29 0.75
C SER A 49 -5.28 -6.44 0.19
N GLY A 50 -6.58 -6.21 -0.02
CA GLY A 50 -7.47 -7.18 -0.65
C GLY A 50 -7.22 -7.35 -2.15
N GLU A 51 -6.82 -6.28 -2.84
CA GLU A 51 -6.43 -6.32 -4.26
C GLU A 51 -5.09 -7.04 -4.45
N GLU A 52 -4.08 -6.72 -3.64
CA GLU A 52 -2.77 -7.36 -3.64
C GLU A 52 -2.88 -8.85 -3.30
N LEU A 53 -3.58 -9.20 -2.22
CA LEU A 53 -3.81 -10.59 -1.85
C LEU A 53 -4.57 -11.35 -2.94
N ARG A 54 -5.57 -10.71 -3.56
CA ARG A 54 -6.28 -11.32 -4.70
C ARG A 54 -5.30 -11.62 -5.82
N SER A 55 -4.50 -10.64 -6.23
CA SER A 55 -3.52 -10.79 -7.31
C SER A 55 -2.49 -11.88 -7.00
N ALA A 56 -2.00 -11.95 -5.76
CA ALA A 56 -1.06 -12.99 -5.32
C ALA A 56 -1.65 -14.42 -5.34
N LEU A 57 -2.98 -14.53 -5.21
CA LEU A 57 -3.71 -15.81 -5.25
C LEU A 57 -4.26 -16.13 -6.64
N GLU A 58 -4.17 -15.22 -7.60
CA GLU A 58 -4.59 -15.50 -8.97
C GLU A 58 -3.71 -16.61 -9.57
N PRO A 59 -4.30 -17.62 -10.20
CA PRO A 59 -3.51 -18.60 -10.92
C PRO A 59 -2.70 -17.88 -12.00
N PRO A 60 -1.46 -18.33 -12.27
CA PRO A 60 -0.65 -17.67 -13.26
C PRO A 60 -1.36 -17.66 -14.63
N PRO A 61 -1.18 -16.60 -15.43
CA PRO A 61 -1.85 -16.49 -16.72
C PRO A 61 -1.50 -17.69 -17.60
N PRO A 62 -2.46 -18.23 -18.37
CA PRO A 62 -2.22 -19.36 -19.25
C PRO A 62 -1.10 -19.03 -20.24
N GLY A 63 -0.05 -19.86 -20.27
CA GLY A 63 1.16 -19.63 -21.08
C GLY A 63 2.38 -19.13 -20.30
N TRP A 64 2.25 -18.78 -19.02
CA TRP A 64 3.38 -18.47 -18.15
C TRP A 64 4.18 -19.74 -17.81
N SER A 65 5.42 -19.83 -18.29
CA SER A 65 6.34 -20.96 -18.05
C SER A 65 7.31 -20.74 -16.87
N GLY A 66 7.03 -19.79 -15.98
CA GLY A 66 7.79 -19.62 -14.73
C GLY A 66 9.18 -19.00 -14.89
N GLY A 67 9.30 -17.90 -15.63
CA GLY A 67 10.44 -16.99 -15.51
C GLY A 67 10.18 -16.00 -14.36
N ALA A 68 11.14 -15.86 -13.44
CA ALA A 68 11.04 -15.02 -12.24
C ALA A 68 10.49 -13.61 -12.51
N PRO A 69 9.68 -13.03 -11.61
CA PRO A 69 9.17 -11.67 -11.79
C PRO A 69 10.34 -10.67 -11.85
N PRO A 70 10.30 -9.67 -12.75
CA PRO A 70 11.30 -8.62 -12.74
C PRO A 70 11.21 -7.81 -11.44
N ALA A 71 12.38 -7.54 -10.86
CA ALA A 71 12.59 -6.70 -9.68
C ALA A 71 12.34 -5.21 -9.96
#